data_AF-A0A6J4YK91-F1
#
_entry.id   AF-A0A6J4YK91-F1
#
_cell.length_a   1.000
_cell.length_b   1.000
_cell.length_c   1.000
_cell.angle_alpha   90.00
_cell.angle_beta   90.00
_cell.angle_gamma   90.00
#
_symmetry.space_group_name_H-M   'P 1'
#
loop_
_entity.id
_entity.type
_entity.pdbx_description
1 polymer ?
#
loop_
_entity_poly.entity_id
_entity_poly.type
_entity_poly.pdbx_seq_one_letter_code
_entity_poly.pdbx_strand_id
1 'polypeptide(L)'
;YYQHTFTQDSRGINYLTNDRGITDNQSLKDFAVGYANGTLLEILPEDPDVTKALKKIGILNGKGIKETGTLFGNVKISKARI
;
A
#
# COMPACT_ATOMS: atom_id res chain seq x y z
N TYR A 1 -8.88 0.98 5.96
CA TYR A 1 -7.69 0.39 6.63
C TYR A 1 -6.40 1.08 6.21
N TYR A 2 -5.97 1.04 4.94
CA TYR A 2 -4.66 1.57 4.54
C TYR A 2 -4.44 3.08 4.80
N GLN A 3 -5.48 3.91 4.70
CA GLN A 3 -5.43 5.32 5.09
C GLN A 3 -5.21 5.51 6.60
N HIS A 4 -5.73 4.59 7.40
CA HIS A 4 -5.57 4.63 8.85
C HIS A 4 -4.15 4.21 9.24
N THR A 5 -3.60 3.16 8.62
CA THR A 5 -2.22 2.72 8.88
C THR A 5 -1.18 3.71 8.36
N PHE A 6 -1.54 4.58 7.41
CA PHE A 6 -0.67 5.64 6.89
C PHE A 6 -0.25 6.65 7.95
N THR A 7 -1.12 7.00 8.91
CA THR A 7 -0.78 7.92 10.01
C THR A 7 -0.20 7.22 11.23
N GLN A 8 -0.38 5.90 11.34
CA GLN A 8 0.16 5.09 12.45
C GLN A 8 1.62 4.69 12.25
N ASP A 9 2.08 4.63 10.99
CA ASP A 9 3.43 4.26 10.63
C ASP A 9 4.12 5.39 9.88
N SER A 10 5.10 6.02 10.55
CA SER A 10 5.79 7.19 10.01
C SER A 10 6.61 6.89 8.76
N ARG A 11 6.88 5.62 8.41
CA ARG A 11 7.62 5.27 7.18
C ARG A 11 6.89 5.72 5.92
N GLY A 12 5.57 5.56 5.89
CA GLY A 12 4.75 5.96 4.74
C GLY A 12 4.79 7.46 4.49
N ILE A 13 4.57 8.26 5.55
CA ILE A 13 4.58 9.71 5.43
C ILE A 13 5.99 10.25 5.15
N ASN A 14 7.03 9.71 5.82
CA ASN A 14 8.41 10.12 5.61
C ASN A 14 8.87 9.89 4.17
N TYR A 15 8.50 8.77 3.54
CA TYR A 15 8.83 8.53 2.15
C TYR A 15 8.20 9.58 1.22
N LEU A 16 6.94 9.94 1.45
CA LEU A 16 6.26 10.93 0.62
C LEU A 16 6.82 12.33 0.84
N THR A 17 7.04 12.75 2.07
CA THR A 17 7.51 14.11 2.38
C THR A 17 9.00 14.29 2.09
N ASN A 18 9.84 13.36 2.54
CA ASN A 18 11.29 13.54 2.54
C ASN A 18 11.94 13.03 1.25
N ASP A 19 11.43 11.95 0.67
CA ASP A 19 12.05 11.34 -0.53
C ASP A 19 11.35 11.74 -1.83
N ARG A 20 10.03 12.02 -1.78
CA ARG A 20 9.22 12.38 -2.96
C ARG A 20 8.80 13.85 -3.02
N GLY A 21 9.00 14.62 -1.95
CA GLY A 21 8.63 16.04 -1.89
C GLY A 21 7.12 16.31 -1.90
N ILE A 22 6.29 15.30 -1.60
CA ILE A 22 4.84 15.42 -1.50
C ILE A 22 4.49 15.78 -0.05
N THR A 23 4.43 17.08 0.23
CA THR A 23 4.24 17.62 1.58
C THR A 23 2.87 18.25 1.81
N ASP A 24 2.06 18.41 0.76
CA ASP A 24 0.71 18.97 0.89
C ASP A 24 -0.25 17.95 1.50
N ASN A 25 -0.69 18.25 2.72
CA ASN A 25 -1.62 17.40 3.48
C ASN A 25 -2.99 17.31 2.82
N GLN A 26 -3.42 18.33 2.07
CA GLN A 26 -4.72 18.28 1.39
C GLN A 26 -4.68 17.27 0.23
N SER A 27 -3.62 17.31 -0.58
CA SER A 27 -3.38 16.29 -1.61
C SER A 27 -3.37 14.87 -1.05
N LEU A 28 -2.71 14.63 0.09
CA LEU A 28 -2.71 13.29 0.70
C LEU A 28 -4.12 12.79 1.06
N LYS A 29 -5.01 13.70 1.48
CA LYS A 29 -6.41 13.40 1.77
C LYS A 29 -7.22 13.19 0.49
N ASP A 30 -7.09 14.10 -0.47
CA ASP A 30 -7.86 14.09 -1.71
C ASP A 30 -7.59 12.83 -2.55
N PHE A 31 -6.33 12.37 -2.56
CA PHE A 31 -5.94 11.13 -3.24
C PHE A 31 -6.10 9.88 -2.37
N ALA A 32 -6.70 10.00 -1.19
CA ALA A 32 -6.96 8.89 -0.28
C ALA A 32 -5.71 8.02 0.00
N VAL A 33 -4.56 8.66 0.20
CA VAL A 33 -3.27 7.98 0.36
C VAL A 33 -3.29 7.01 1.55
N GLY A 34 -2.76 5.81 1.34
CA GLY A 34 -2.67 4.76 2.35
C GLY A 34 -1.31 4.07 2.39
N TYR A 35 -1.03 3.32 3.46
CA TYR A 35 0.21 2.57 3.61
C TYR A 35 -0.02 1.09 3.93
N ALA A 36 0.51 0.20 3.08
CA ALA A 36 0.48 -1.24 3.28
C ALA A 36 1.66 -1.71 4.15
N ASN A 37 1.54 -1.51 5.47
CA ASN A 37 2.59 -1.76 6.47
C ASN A 37 2.85 -3.24 6.85
N GLY A 38 2.11 -4.21 6.30
CA GLY A 38 2.27 -5.62 6.69
C GLY A 38 1.26 -6.20 7.68
N THR A 39 0.35 -5.40 8.26
CA THR A 39 -0.56 -5.89 9.34
C THR A 39 -2.00 -6.27 8.94
N LEU A 40 -2.49 -5.94 7.73
CA LEU A 40 -3.81 -6.41 7.22
C LEU A 40 -4.20 -7.86 7.57
N LEU A 41 -3.30 -8.85 7.45
CA LEU A 41 -3.64 -10.26 7.75
C LEU A 41 -4.02 -10.48 9.22
N GLU A 42 -3.50 -9.66 10.12
CA GLU A 42 -3.73 -9.76 11.57
C GLU A 42 -5.13 -9.27 11.98
N ILE A 43 -5.80 -8.51 11.11
CA ILE A 43 -7.12 -7.94 11.39
C ILE A 43 -8.24 -8.54 10.52
N LEU A 44 -7.91 -9.52 9.66
CA LEU A 44 -8.93 -10.17 8.85
C LEU A 44 -9.80 -11.05 9.76
N PRO A 45 -11.12 -11.10 9.50
CA PRO A 45 -11.97 -12.09 10.15
C PRO A 45 -11.53 -13.50 9.75
N GLU A 46 -11.72 -14.48 10.65
CA GLU A 46 -11.49 -15.90 10.39
C GLU A 46 -12.61 -16.50 9.51
N ASP A 47 -12.86 -15.85 8.37
CA ASP A 47 -13.87 -16.23 7.39
C ASP A 47 -13.17 -16.65 6.07
N PRO A 48 -13.30 -17.93 5.67
CA PRO A 48 -12.77 -18.43 4.40
C PRO A 48 -13.28 -17.68 3.17
N ASP A 49 -14.52 -17.21 3.18
CA ASP A 49 -15.13 -16.50 2.05
C ASP A 49 -14.52 -15.11 1.88
N VAL A 50 -14.21 -14.42 3.00
CA VAL A 50 -13.47 -13.15 2.98
C VAL A 50 -12.08 -13.34 2.40
N THR A 51 -11.36 -14.37 2.83
CA THR A 51 -10.02 -14.68 2.29
C THR A 51 -10.07 -14.99 0.79
N LYS A 52 -11.07 -15.76 0.36
CA LYS A 52 -11.28 -16.10 -1.06
C LYS A 52 -11.60 -14.85 -1.89
N ALA A 53 -12.45 -13.96 -1.39
CA ALA A 53 -12.78 -12.70 -2.04
C ALA A 53 -11.53 -11.81 -2.18
N LEU A 54 -10.74 -11.65 -1.11
CA LEU A 54 -9.52 -10.84 -1.12
C LEU A 54 -8.44 -11.37 -2.06
N LYS A 55 -8.31 -12.70 -2.18
CA LYS A 55 -7.46 -13.33 -3.20
C LYS A 55 -7.97 -13.05 -4.61
N LYS A 56 -9.28 -13.17 -4.84
CA LYS A 56 -9.91 -12.93 -6.15
C LYS A 56 -9.67 -11.51 -6.67
N ILE A 57 -9.65 -10.52 -5.78
CA ILE A 57 -9.40 -9.12 -6.15
C ILE A 57 -7.92 -8.70 -6.09
N GLY A 58 -7.00 -9.63 -5.78
CA GLY A 58 -5.55 -9.38 -5.79
C GLY A 58 -5.01 -8.65 -4.55
N ILE A 59 -5.76 -8.57 -3.45
CA ILE A 59 -5.26 -7.99 -2.18
C ILE A 59 -4.37 -8.99 -1.43
N LEU A 60 -4.67 -10.29 -1.54
CA LEU A 60 -3.86 -11.38 -0.99
C LEU A 60 -3.27 -12.21 -2.12
N ASN A 61 -2.02 -12.67 -1.97
CA ASN A 61 -1.42 -13.55 -2.96
C ASN A 61 -1.90 -15.00 -2.80
N GLY A 62 -1.59 -15.85 -3.79
CA GLY A 62 -2.00 -17.27 -3.81
C GLY A 62 -1.50 -18.09 -2.61
N LYS A 63 -0.45 -17.64 -1.92
CA LYS A 63 0.12 -18.28 -0.72
C LYS A 63 -0.54 -17.82 0.59
N GLY A 64 -1.52 -16.92 0.55
CA GLY A 64 -2.11 -16.35 1.76
C GLY A 64 -1.18 -15.36 2.48
N ILE A 65 -0.10 -14.96 1.81
CA ILE A 65 0.83 -13.92 2.24
C ILE A 65 0.43 -12.65 1.48
N LYS A 66 0.82 -11.48 1.97
CA LYS A 66 0.64 -10.24 1.21
C LYS A 66 1.50 -10.25 -0.04
N GLU A 67 0.99 -9.70 -1.13
CA GLU A 67 1.81 -9.41 -2.30
C GLU A 67 2.74 -8.23 -1.95
N THR A 68 3.92 -8.54 -1.41
CA THR A 68 5.01 -7.58 -1.27
C THR A 68 5.74 -7.55 -2.60
N GLY A 69 5.27 -6.69 -3.49
CA GLY A 69 5.98 -6.31 -4.72
C GLY A 69 6.12 -7.43 -5.76
N THR A 70 5.05 -7.70 -6.51
CA THR A 70 5.25 -8.05 -7.92
C THR A 70 5.13 -6.75 -8.70
N LEU A 71 6.28 -6.25 -9.16
CA LEU A 71 6.37 -5.19 -10.16
C LEU A 71 5.39 -5.52 -11.30
N PHE A 72 4.28 -4.79 -11.39
CA PHE A 72 3.48 -4.77 -12.61
C PHE A 72 4.37 -4.20 -13.72
N GLY A 73 4.97 -5.10 -14.48
CA GLY A 73 5.67 -4.80 -15.72
C GLY A 73 7.03 -4.13 -15.53
N ASN A 74 7.91 -4.45 -16.48
CA ASN A 74 9.21 -3.83 -16.68
C ASN A 74 9.11 -2.34 -17.03
N VAL A 75 8.71 -1.47 -16.09
CA VAL A 75 8.86 -0.02 -16.25
C VAL A 75 10.10 0.40 -15.48
N LYS A 76 11.24 0.39 -16.19
CA LYS A 76 12.41 1.18 -15.79
C LYS A 76 11.97 2.64 -15.86
N ILE A 77 11.71 3.26 -14.72
CA ILE A 77 11.59 4.72 -14.65
C ILE A 77 13.01 5.27 -14.77
N SER A 78 13.46 5.46 -16.01
CA SER A 78 14.67 6.20 -16.31
C SER A 78 14.50 7.61 -15.76
N LYS A 79 15.40 8.01 -14.88
CA LYS A 79 15.50 9.37 -14.34
C LYS A 79 15.59 10.35 -15.51
N ALA A 80 14.51 11.05 -15.82
CA ALA A 80 14.56 12.18 -16.74
C ALA A 80 15.45 13.24 -16.07
N ARG A 81 16.64 13.46 -16.66
CA ARG A 81 17.43 14.65 -16.36
C ARG A 81 16.75 15.84 -17.01
N ILE A 82 16.74 16.92 -16.23
CA ILE A 82 16.24 18.29 -16.47
C ILE A 82 16.51 18.75 -17.90
#